data_AF-A0A7W8LNF9-F1
#
_entry.id   AF-A0A7W8LNF9-F1
#
_cell.length_a   1.000
_cell.length_b   1.000
_cell.length_c   1.000
_cell.angle_alpha   90.00
_cell.angle_beta   90.00
_cell.angle_gamma   90.00
#
_symmetry.space_group_name_H-M   'P 1'
#
loop_
_entity.id
_entity.type
_entity.pdbx_description
1 polymer ?
#
loop_
_entity_poly.entity_id
_entity_poly.type
_entity_poly.pdbx_seq_one_letter_code
_entity_poly.pdbx_strand_id
1 'polypeptide(L)'
;MKKVKALFGVLAVAAAIGFVSCSTDSKYEEPKPAPAKPSEGSGDKPADDKPESFVSKYLTMKKIAAGTFKFKYGADDTAEDVELPAFKISDTEITQELYEAVMETNPSSFKENASEGEAQKKRPVDSVSFYAALVFCNKLSKKEGLTPVYKIGDSADTSTWGAIPTANDDTWNAVTEDENANGFRLPHEKEWMFAALGDKAENFSGFDNACFAGATGEADLKQYAWYKARFEGENNVNGGNSDGITHQVAKKSPNSNGLYDMSGNLWELCWETMDNGKHVRRGGAFGSEWTDQLSVSTRWDIPAHEGWGDVGFRIVQKSEK
;
A
#
# COMPACT_ATOMS: atom_id res chain seq x y z
N MET A 1 61.96 -57.51 -39.74
CA MET A 1 61.11 -58.73 -39.90
C MET A 1 60.67 -59.12 -38.49
N LYS A 2 59.41 -59.31 -38.09
CA LYS A 2 58.13 -59.62 -38.76
C LYS A 2 57.01 -58.76 -38.14
N LYS A 3 55.99 -58.45 -38.96
CA LYS A 3 54.74 -57.76 -38.59
C LYS A 3 53.83 -58.70 -37.80
N VAL A 4 53.08 -58.18 -36.82
CA VAL A 4 51.84 -58.80 -36.32
C VAL A 4 50.74 -57.74 -36.26
N LYS A 5 49.56 -58.13 -36.76
CA LYS A 5 48.41 -57.32 -37.16
C LYS A 5 47.56 -56.86 -35.97
N ALA A 6 46.94 -55.70 -36.14
CA ALA A 6 45.85 -55.20 -35.31
C ALA A 6 44.55 -56.01 -35.51
N LEU A 7 43.77 -56.18 -34.44
CA LEU A 7 42.34 -56.43 -34.49
C LEU A 7 41.65 -55.47 -33.51
N PHE A 8 40.87 -54.54 -34.04
CA PHE A 8 39.96 -53.68 -33.29
C PHE A 8 38.65 -54.44 -33.07
N GLY A 9 38.26 -54.64 -31.81
CA GLY A 9 36.92 -55.10 -31.43
C GLY A 9 36.03 -53.89 -31.17
N VAL A 10 34.99 -53.71 -31.99
CA VAL A 10 33.92 -52.73 -31.79
C VAL A 10 32.83 -53.38 -30.93
N LEU A 11 32.53 -52.81 -29.76
CA LEU A 11 31.36 -53.17 -28.97
C LEU A 11 30.26 -52.14 -29.26
N ALA A 12 29.23 -52.56 -29.99
CA ALA A 12 28.02 -51.77 -30.24
C ALA A 12 26.99 -52.06 -29.13
N VAL A 13 26.55 -51.01 -28.43
CA VAL A 13 25.40 -51.07 -27.51
C VAL A 13 24.19 -50.51 -28.25
N ALA A 14 23.23 -51.38 -28.57
CA ALA A 14 21.94 -51.00 -29.11
C ALA A 14 20.95 -50.77 -27.96
N ALA A 15 20.43 -49.54 -27.83
CA ALA A 15 19.29 -49.24 -26.98
C ALA A 15 18.01 -49.39 -27.80
N ALA A 16 17.19 -50.39 -27.46
CA ALA A 16 15.87 -50.57 -28.03
C ALA A 16 14.87 -49.63 -27.34
N ILE A 17 14.26 -48.72 -28.11
CA ILE A 17 13.13 -47.89 -27.66
C ILE A 17 11.85 -48.70 -27.88
N GLY A 18 11.27 -49.18 -26.79
CA GLY A 18 9.91 -49.73 -26.77
C GLY A 18 8.91 -48.61 -26.50
N PHE A 19 8.03 -48.33 -27.46
CA PHE A 19 6.85 -47.50 -27.25
C PHE A 19 5.77 -48.33 -26.54
N VAL A 20 5.37 -47.91 -25.33
CA VAL A 20 4.09 -48.28 -24.73
C VAL A 20 3.29 -47.00 -24.52
N SER A 21 2.27 -46.85 -25.35
CA SER A 21 1.21 -45.86 -25.21
C SER A 21 0.26 -46.32 -24.12
N CYS A 22 0.12 -45.55 -23.04
CA CYS A 22 -1.06 -45.58 -22.20
C CYS A 22 -1.58 -44.14 -22.05
N SER A 23 -2.82 -43.98 -22.47
CA SER A 23 -3.58 -42.75 -22.63
C SER A 23 -3.79 -42.02 -21.31
N THR A 24 -3.46 -40.72 -21.28
CA THR A 24 -4.15 -39.75 -20.42
C THR A 24 -4.77 -38.69 -21.32
N ASP A 25 -6.10 -38.76 -21.45
CA ASP A 25 -6.91 -37.68 -22.00
C ASP A 25 -6.81 -36.46 -21.08
N SER A 26 -5.91 -35.54 -21.41
CA SER A 26 -6.02 -34.15 -20.99
C SER A 26 -5.97 -33.29 -22.24
N LYS A 27 -7.15 -32.88 -22.71
CA LYS A 27 -7.24 -31.91 -23.80
C LYS A 27 -6.64 -30.59 -23.33
N TYR A 28 -5.48 -30.25 -23.88
CA TYR A 28 -4.97 -28.89 -23.86
C TYR A 28 -5.93 -28.06 -24.74
N GLU A 29 -6.72 -27.18 -24.13
CA GLU A 29 -7.41 -26.11 -24.88
C GLU A 29 -6.46 -24.92 -25.00
N GLU A 30 -6.21 -24.48 -26.24
CA GLU A 30 -5.52 -23.22 -26.51
C GLU A 30 -6.27 -22.05 -25.82
N PRO A 31 -5.56 -21.06 -25.24
CA PRO A 31 -6.21 -19.90 -24.68
C PRO A 31 -6.98 -19.16 -25.77
N LYS A 32 -8.31 -19.04 -25.59
CA LYS A 32 -9.16 -18.25 -26.48
C LYS A 32 -8.63 -16.81 -26.58
N PRO A 33 -8.53 -16.24 -27.79
CA PRO A 33 -8.20 -14.83 -27.93
C PRO A 33 -9.21 -13.96 -27.17
N ALA A 34 -8.70 -12.91 -26.52
CA ALA A 34 -9.53 -11.97 -25.78
C ALA A 34 -10.70 -11.48 -26.66
N PRO A 35 -11.93 -11.40 -26.12
CA PRO A 35 -13.08 -10.95 -26.90
C PRO A 35 -12.83 -9.54 -27.45
N ALA A 36 -13.11 -9.38 -28.74
CA ALA A 36 -13.03 -8.12 -29.43
C ALA A 36 -13.88 -7.04 -28.72
N LYS A 37 -13.30 -5.85 -28.61
CA LYS A 37 -13.94 -4.64 -28.09
C LYS A 37 -15.30 -4.43 -28.78
N PRO A 38 -16.42 -4.31 -28.05
CA PRO A 38 -17.71 -3.98 -28.67
C PRO A 38 -17.65 -2.58 -29.29
N SER A 39 -18.17 -2.49 -30.52
CA SER A 39 -18.30 -1.29 -31.32
C SER A 39 -19.20 -0.24 -30.67
N GLU A 40 -18.82 1.02 -30.86
CA GLU A 40 -19.60 2.21 -30.52
C GLU A 40 -20.98 2.22 -31.19
N GLY A 41 -22.00 2.66 -30.45
CA GLY A 41 -23.26 3.15 -31.00
C GLY A 41 -24.49 2.96 -30.13
N SER A 42 -24.82 3.95 -29.29
CA SER A 42 -26.05 4.76 -29.33
C SER A 42 -26.63 5.11 -27.95
N GLY A 43 -26.79 6.41 -27.69
CA GLY A 43 -27.90 6.96 -26.90
C GLY A 43 -27.58 7.37 -25.46
N ASP A 44 -27.13 8.61 -25.30
CA ASP A 44 -26.95 9.33 -24.04
C ASP A 44 -28.16 9.28 -23.08
N LYS A 45 -27.84 9.21 -21.80
CA LYS A 45 -28.55 9.94 -20.75
C LYS A 45 -27.54 10.95 -20.20
N PRO A 46 -27.87 12.25 -20.00
CA PRO A 46 -26.89 13.19 -19.48
C PRO A 46 -26.48 12.70 -18.09
N ALA A 47 -25.19 12.41 -17.92
CA ALA A 47 -24.62 12.32 -16.59
C ALA A 47 -24.89 13.68 -15.93
N ASP A 48 -25.43 13.66 -14.70
CA ASP A 48 -25.51 14.86 -13.88
C ASP A 48 -24.11 15.51 -13.90
N ASP A 49 -24.03 16.71 -14.45
CA ASP A 49 -22.81 17.49 -14.64
C ASP A 49 -22.34 18.04 -13.28
N LYS A 50 -22.12 17.13 -12.32
CA LYS A 50 -21.56 17.45 -11.03
C LYS A 50 -20.09 17.79 -11.30
N PRO A 51 -19.62 18.99 -10.92
CA PRO A 51 -18.25 19.38 -11.16
C PRO A 51 -17.31 18.32 -10.59
N GLU A 52 -16.31 17.94 -11.38
CA GLU A 52 -15.28 16.97 -11.00
C GLU A 52 -14.67 17.39 -9.66
N SER A 53 -14.69 16.46 -8.69
CA SER A 53 -14.13 16.65 -7.36
C SER A 53 -12.63 16.99 -7.44
N PHE A 54 -12.12 17.82 -6.53
CA PHE A 54 -10.72 18.22 -6.56
C PHE A 54 -9.80 17.00 -6.38
N VAL A 55 -10.11 16.09 -5.46
CA VAL A 55 -9.34 14.91 -5.11
C VAL A 55 -9.33 13.87 -6.24
N SER A 56 -10.42 13.78 -7.03
CA SER A 56 -10.52 12.81 -8.13
C SER A 56 -9.54 13.09 -9.28
N LYS A 57 -8.96 14.30 -9.33
CA LYS A 57 -7.89 14.65 -10.29
C LYS A 57 -6.55 14.00 -9.94
N TYR A 58 -6.39 13.56 -8.69
CA TYR A 58 -5.11 13.08 -8.14
C TYR A 58 -5.14 11.60 -7.79
N LEU A 59 -6.24 11.09 -7.24
CA LEU A 59 -6.37 9.71 -6.78
C LEU A 59 -7.83 9.22 -6.76
N THR A 60 -8.04 7.92 -6.54
CA THR A 60 -9.39 7.34 -6.39
C THR A 60 -9.65 6.99 -4.92
N MET A 61 -10.81 7.38 -4.40
CA MET A 61 -11.29 6.88 -3.10
C MET A 61 -12.04 5.55 -3.30
N LYS A 62 -11.45 4.43 -2.87
CA LYS A 62 -12.01 3.08 -2.99
C LYS A 62 -12.96 2.81 -1.82
N LYS A 63 -14.16 2.33 -2.13
CA LYS A 63 -15.13 1.91 -1.10
C LYS A 63 -14.71 0.56 -0.53
N ILE A 64 -14.57 0.50 0.79
CA ILE A 64 -14.39 -0.72 1.56
C ILE A 64 -15.74 -1.06 2.19
N ALA A 65 -16.24 -2.28 1.96
CA ALA A 65 -17.49 -2.73 2.53
C ALA A 65 -17.36 -2.88 4.05
N ALA A 66 -18.49 -2.78 4.75
CA ALA A 66 -18.52 -3.16 6.16
C ALA A 66 -18.17 -4.65 6.31
N GLY A 67 -17.51 -5.01 7.40
CA GLY A 67 -17.13 -6.39 7.64
C GLY A 67 -16.40 -6.59 8.96
N THR A 68 -15.92 -7.81 9.15
CA THR A 68 -15.28 -8.25 10.38
C THR A 68 -13.95 -8.93 10.06
N PHE A 69 -12.95 -8.72 10.91
CA PHE A 69 -11.68 -9.46 10.86
C PHE A 69 -11.12 -9.65 12.27
N LYS A 70 -10.18 -10.60 12.41
CA LYS A 70 -9.43 -10.77 13.66
C LYS A 70 -8.30 -9.76 13.76
N PHE A 71 -8.12 -9.17 14.93
CA PHE A 71 -7.01 -8.26 15.23
C PHE A 71 -6.26 -8.71 16.49
N LYS A 72 -4.93 -8.51 16.50
CA LYS A 72 -4.05 -8.68 17.66
C LYS A 72 -2.97 -7.60 17.66
N TYR A 73 -2.48 -7.21 18.84
CA TYR A 73 -1.35 -6.29 18.97
C TYR A 73 0.01 -6.99 18.86
N GLY A 74 0.11 -8.24 19.32
CA GLY A 74 1.30 -9.07 19.22
C GLY A 74 0.98 -10.56 19.04
N ALA A 75 2.02 -11.34 18.76
CA ALA A 75 1.90 -12.78 18.51
C ALA A 75 1.27 -13.56 19.69
N ASP A 76 1.60 -13.14 20.91
CA ASP A 76 1.17 -13.78 22.16
C ASP A 76 -0.20 -13.28 22.66
N ASP A 77 -0.79 -12.26 22.00
CA ASP A 77 -2.06 -11.69 22.42
C ASP A 77 -3.25 -12.54 21.98
N THR A 78 -4.39 -12.33 22.64
CA THR A 78 -5.67 -12.93 22.23
C THR A 78 -6.25 -12.15 21.07
N ALA A 79 -6.74 -12.86 20.05
CA ALA A 79 -7.40 -12.22 18.91
C ALA A 79 -8.78 -11.72 19.31
N GLU A 80 -9.09 -10.50 18.94
CA GLU A 80 -10.43 -9.92 19.04
C GLU A 80 -11.10 -9.86 17.66
N ASP A 81 -12.42 -10.02 17.63
CA ASP A 81 -13.23 -9.68 16.46
C ASP A 81 -13.41 -8.17 16.40
N VAL A 82 -13.02 -7.59 15.27
CA VAL A 82 -13.21 -6.17 14.98
C VAL A 82 -14.24 -6.04 13.88
N GLU A 83 -15.36 -5.40 14.18
CA GLU A 83 -16.38 -5.01 13.20
C GLU A 83 -16.14 -3.56 12.74
N LEU A 84 -16.09 -3.35 11.43
CA LEU A 84 -15.92 -2.03 10.83
C LEU A 84 -17.11 -1.68 9.94
N PRO A 85 -17.63 -0.44 10.02
CA PRO A 85 -18.60 0.06 9.05
C PRO A 85 -17.93 0.24 7.68
N ALA A 86 -18.75 0.46 6.65
CA ALA A 86 -18.21 0.81 5.33
C ALA A 86 -17.54 2.19 5.36
N PHE A 87 -16.39 2.31 4.70
CA PHE A 87 -15.64 3.55 4.56
C PHE A 87 -15.06 3.65 3.15
N LYS A 88 -14.41 4.79 2.84
CA LYS A 88 -13.61 4.97 1.65
C LYS A 88 -12.16 5.22 2.05
N ILE A 89 -11.22 4.71 1.27
CA ILE A 89 -9.77 4.92 1.46
C ILE A 89 -9.12 5.28 0.13
N SER A 90 -8.10 6.15 0.12
CA SER A 90 -7.38 6.42 -1.12
C SER A 90 -6.68 5.16 -1.64
N ASP A 91 -6.78 4.93 -2.95
CA ASP A 91 -6.16 3.80 -3.65
C ASP A 91 -4.64 3.79 -3.55
N THR A 92 -4.05 4.95 -3.33
CA THR A 92 -2.63 5.21 -3.23
C THR A 92 -2.31 6.02 -1.97
N GLU A 93 -1.04 6.03 -1.60
CA GLU A 93 -0.47 7.02 -0.69
C GLU A 93 -0.67 8.43 -1.27
N ILE A 94 -0.73 9.45 -0.40
CA ILE A 94 -0.82 10.84 -0.87
C ILE A 94 0.45 11.18 -1.66
N THR A 95 0.28 11.61 -2.91
CA THR A 95 1.40 11.98 -3.78
C THR A 95 1.95 13.37 -3.45
N GLN A 96 3.20 13.61 -3.84
CA GLN A 96 3.84 14.93 -3.71
C GLN A 96 3.01 16.03 -4.38
N GLU A 97 2.45 15.79 -5.56
CA GLU A 97 1.61 16.78 -6.26
C GLU A 97 0.30 17.11 -5.52
N LEU A 98 -0.37 16.11 -4.94
CA LEU A 98 -1.61 16.35 -4.21
C LEU A 98 -1.30 17.07 -2.90
N TYR A 99 -0.24 16.67 -2.21
CA TYR A 99 0.22 17.35 -1.02
C TYR A 99 0.54 18.81 -1.31
N GLU A 100 1.34 19.10 -2.34
CA GLU A 100 1.71 20.46 -2.73
C GLU A 100 0.50 21.30 -3.16
N ALA A 101 -0.47 20.71 -3.87
CA ALA A 101 -1.70 21.41 -4.26
C ALA A 101 -2.61 21.78 -3.06
N VAL A 102 -2.45 21.11 -1.91
CA VAL A 102 -3.22 21.35 -0.68
C VAL A 102 -2.46 22.21 0.33
N MET A 103 -1.16 21.93 0.49
CA MET A 103 -0.31 22.47 1.53
C MET A 103 0.64 23.56 1.04
N GLU A 104 0.71 23.78 -0.27
CA GLU A 104 1.53 24.80 -0.94
C GLU A 104 3.04 24.65 -0.67
N THR A 105 3.43 23.47 -0.17
CA THR A 105 4.79 23.09 0.20
C THR A 105 4.98 21.62 -0.11
N ASN A 106 6.23 21.19 -0.28
CA ASN A 106 6.59 19.78 -0.44
C ASN A 106 7.72 19.45 0.54
N PRO A 107 7.47 18.68 1.61
CA PRO A 107 8.46 18.35 2.62
C PRO A 107 9.36 17.15 2.24
N SER A 108 9.03 16.43 1.16
CA SER A 108 9.65 15.14 0.82
C SER A 108 11.17 15.19 0.73
N SER A 109 11.84 14.16 1.21
CA SER A 109 13.29 13.97 1.07
C SER A 109 13.63 13.60 -0.36
N PHE A 110 12.74 12.87 -1.03
CA PHE A 110 12.96 12.43 -2.40
C PHE A 110 12.23 13.31 -3.43
N LYS A 111 12.70 14.55 -3.60
CA LYS A 111 12.09 15.54 -4.54
C LYS A 111 12.58 15.44 -5.98
N GLU A 112 13.63 14.66 -6.22
CA GLU A 112 14.30 14.57 -7.52
C GLU A 112 14.76 13.13 -7.77
N ASN A 113 15.23 12.88 -9.00
CA ASN A 113 15.83 11.61 -9.42
C ASN A 113 14.87 10.41 -9.25
N ALA A 114 13.62 10.57 -9.70
CA ALA A 114 12.71 9.44 -9.86
C ALA A 114 13.30 8.39 -10.81
N SER A 115 12.98 7.12 -10.55
CA SER A 115 13.39 5.99 -11.39
C SER A 115 12.96 6.17 -12.84
N GLU A 116 13.67 5.54 -13.77
CA GLU A 116 13.39 5.63 -15.20
C GLU A 116 11.93 5.23 -15.51
N GLY A 117 11.22 6.06 -16.26
CA GLY A 117 9.81 5.83 -16.60
C GLY A 117 8.81 6.16 -15.49
N GLU A 118 9.26 6.75 -14.38
CA GLU A 118 8.42 7.24 -13.29
C GLU A 118 8.29 8.77 -13.28
N ALA A 119 7.13 9.26 -12.88
CA ALA A 119 6.87 10.68 -12.72
C ALA A 119 7.17 11.11 -11.28
N GLN A 120 8.16 12.01 -11.11
CA GLN A 120 8.57 12.53 -9.80
C GLN A 120 7.40 13.05 -8.95
N LYS A 121 6.51 13.83 -9.56
CA LYS A 121 5.34 14.41 -8.89
C LYS A 121 4.35 13.36 -8.36
N LYS A 122 4.36 12.14 -8.92
CA LYS A 122 3.51 11.01 -8.55
C LYS A 122 4.16 10.07 -7.52
N ARG A 123 5.35 10.39 -7.00
CA ARG A 123 5.89 9.71 -5.81
C ARG A 123 5.05 10.07 -4.58
N PRO A 124 4.99 9.21 -3.56
CA PRO A 124 4.32 9.55 -2.33
C PRO A 124 5.05 10.70 -1.63
N VAL A 125 4.30 11.52 -0.90
CA VAL A 125 4.87 12.54 -0.04
C VAL A 125 5.46 11.89 1.21
N ASP A 126 6.77 12.03 1.40
CA ASP A 126 7.46 11.62 2.63
C ASP A 126 7.80 12.83 3.53
N SER A 127 8.39 12.60 4.70
CA SER A 127 8.76 13.63 5.68
C SER A 127 7.59 14.47 6.18
N VAL A 128 6.41 13.85 6.30
CA VAL A 128 5.19 14.49 6.82
C VAL A 128 5.02 14.12 8.29
N SER A 129 4.91 15.13 9.16
CA SER A 129 4.57 14.90 10.57
C SER A 129 3.08 14.59 10.73
N PHE A 130 2.72 13.92 11.83
CA PHE A 130 1.32 13.64 12.16
C PHE A 130 0.49 14.93 12.13
N TYR A 131 0.97 15.99 12.79
CA TYR A 131 0.33 17.31 12.79
C TYR A 131 0.09 17.86 11.38
N ALA A 132 1.07 17.75 10.50
CA ALA A 132 0.95 18.22 9.12
C ALA A 132 -0.08 17.41 8.32
N ALA A 133 -0.19 16.10 8.57
CA ALA A 133 -1.21 15.25 7.96
C ALA A 133 -2.63 15.65 8.42
N LEU A 134 -2.83 16.02 9.69
CA LEU A 134 -4.13 16.53 10.18
C LEU A 134 -4.54 17.82 9.45
N VAL A 135 -3.60 18.75 9.29
CA VAL A 135 -3.83 20.01 8.56
C VAL A 135 -4.15 19.74 7.10
N PHE A 136 -3.41 18.83 6.45
CA PHE A 136 -3.71 18.40 5.09
C PHE A 136 -5.14 17.87 4.97
N CYS A 137 -5.54 16.95 5.82
CA CYS A 137 -6.88 16.35 5.84
C CYS A 137 -7.98 17.41 5.97
N ASN A 138 -7.83 18.34 6.90
CA ASN A 138 -8.80 19.42 7.09
C ASN A 138 -8.83 20.42 5.91
N LYS A 139 -7.67 20.79 5.36
CA LYS A 139 -7.59 21.67 4.18
C LYS A 139 -8.22 21.02 2.94
N LEU A 140 -7.94 19.75 2.70
CA LEU A 140 -8.53 18.98 1.60
C LEU A 140 -10.05 18.87 1.79
N SER A 141 -10.52 18.60 3.02
CA SER A 141 -11.96 18.58 3.34
C SER A 141 -12.64 19.90 2.97
N LYS A 142 -12.05 21.04 3.36
CA LYS A 142 -12.56 22.37 2.99
C LYS A 142 -12.58 22.59 1.48
N LYS A 143 -11.56 22.15 0.74
CA LYS A 143 -11.51 22.25 -0.74
C LYS A 143 -12.63 21.44 -1.42
N GLU A 144 -13.05 20.33 -0.83
CA GLU A 144 -14.20 19.53 -1.29
C GLU A 144 -15.56 19.99 -0.76
N GLY A 145 -15.61 21.05 0.05
CA GLY A 145 -16.85 21.49 0.70
C GLY A 145 -17.38 20.51 1.75
N LEU A 146 -16.50 19.68 2.33
CA LEU A 146 -16.81 18.75 3.41
C LEU A 146 -16.55 19.38 4.78
N THR A 147 -17.23 18.86 5.81
CA THR A 147 -16.98 19.23 7.20
C THR A 147 -15.65 18.62 7.65
N PRO A 148 -14.64 19.43 8.05
CA PRO A 148 -13.35 18.89 8.49
C PRO A 148 -13.48 18.05 9.77
N VAL A 149 -12.63 17.03 9.89
CA VAL A 149 -12.70 16.05 11.00
C VAL A 149 -12.00 16.54 12.25
N TYR A 150 -10.80 17.10 12.12
CA TYR A 150 -9.96 17.38 13.27
C TYR A 150 -10.25 18.74 13.91
N LYS A 151 -10.17 18.83 15.24
CA LYS A 151 -10.40 20.06 16.01
C LYS A 151 -9.35 20.26 17.10
N ILE A 152 -8.93 21.52 17.28
CA ILE A 152 -8.26 21.99 18.51
C ILE A 152 -9.28 22.81 19.30
N GLY A 153 -9.65 22.33 20.49
CA GLY A 153 -10.83 22.82 21.19
C GLY A 153 -12.07 22.68 20.31
N ASP A 154 -12.78 23.78 20.08
CA ASP A 154 -13.98 23.81 19.23
C ASP A 154 -13.70 24.17 17.76
N SER A 155 -12.45 24.52 17.41
CA SER A 155 -12.12 25.01 16.07
C SER A 155 -11.60 23.90 15.15
N ALA A 156 -12.33 23.64 14.06
CA ALA A 156 -11.85 22.84 12.93
C ALA A 156 -11.10 23.70 11.88
N ASP A 157 -11.00 25.02 12.11
CA ASP A 157 -10.30 25.91 11.21
C ASP A 157 -8.79 25.92 11.49
N THR A 158 -8.04 25.21 10.66
CA THR A 158 -6.59 25.10 10.77
C THR A 158 -5.85 26.43 10.69
N SER A 159 -6.46 27.49 10.13
CA SER A 159 -5.86 28.84 10.15
C SER A 159 -5.79 29.45 11.57
N THR A 160 -6.61 28.96 12.50
CA THR A 160 -6.61 29.42 13.89
C THR A 160 -5.73 28.58 14.81
N TRP A 161 -5.09 27.51 14.29
CA TRP A 161 -4.28 26.59 15.08
C TRP A 161 -2.83 27.06 15.25
N GLY A 162 -2.43 28.08 14.50
CA GLY A 162 -1.04 28.56 14.45
C GLY A 162 -0.16 27.74 13.51
N ALA A 163 1.16 27.93 13.63
CA ALA A 163 2.13 27.17 12.84
C ALA A 163 2.19 25.71 13.29
N ILE A 164 2.39 24.78 12.34
CA ILE A 164 2.58 23.36 12.64
C ILE A 164 3.86 23.23 13.51
N PRO A 165 3.79 22.64 14.71
CA PRO A 165 4.95 22.51 15.60
C PRO A 165 6.01 21.57 15.02
N THR A 166 7.27 21.92 15.27
CA THR A 166 8.45 21.08 14.97
C THR A 166 9.01 20.39 16.22
N ALA A 167 8.29 20.48 17.33
CA ALA A 167 8.59 19.86 18.62
C ALA A 167 7.28 19.37 19.24
N ASN A 168 7.36 18.53 20.28
CA ASN A 168 6.20 18.09 21.02
C ASN A 168 5.41 19.29 21.57
N ASP A 169 4.10 19.33 21.31
CA ASP A 169 3.23 20.44 21.68
C ASP A 169 1.90 19.93 22.26
N ASP A 170 1.61 20.32 23.50
CA ASP A 170 0.45 19.83 24.24
C ASP A 170 -0.89 20.28 23.62
N THR A 171 -0.93 21.43 22.95
CA THR A 171 -2.15 21.92 22.28
C THR A 171 -2.45 21.07 21.04
N TRP A 172 -1.42 20.74 20.27
CA TRP A 172 -1.55 19.89 19.09
C TRP A 172 -1.73 18.41 19.43
N ASN A 173 -1.19 17.96 20.56
CA ASN A 173 -1.46 16.63 21.11
C ASN A 173 -2.92 16.46 21.58
N ALA A 174 -3.62 17.56 21.87
CA ALA A 174 -5.01 17.56 22.31
C ALA A 174 -6.03 17.62 21.14
N VAL A 175 -5.60 17.43 19.89
CA VAL A 175 -6.50 17.37 18.74
C VAL A 175 -7.50 16.23 18.90
N THR A 176 -8.76 16.49 18.57
CA THR A 176 -9.86 15.50 18.61
C THR A 176 -10.52 15.34 17.24
N GLU A 177 -11.20 14.21 17.03
CA GLU A 177 -12.04 13.97 15.86
C GLU A 177 -13.50 14.37 16.13
N ASP A 178 -14.13 15.05 15.19
CA ASP A 178 -15.58 15.20 15.14
C ASP A 178 -16.20 13.96 14.46
N GLU A 179 -16.83 13.11 15.25
CA GLU A 179 -17.48 11.91 14.76
C GLU A 179 -18.64 12.17 13.79
N ASN A 180 -19.17 13.39 13.73
CA ASN A 180 -20.24 13.76 12.79
C ASN A 180 -19.70 14.36 11.49
N ALA A 181 -18.40 14.62 11.41
CA ALA A 181 -17.77 15.13 10.20
C ALA A 181 -17.73 14.08 9.08
N ASN A 182 -17.84 14.56 7.85
CA ASN A 182 -17.77 13.76 6.62
C ASN A 182 -16.51 14.05 5.79
N GLY A 183 -15.56 14.79 6.35
CA GLY A 183 -14.28 15.12 5.74
C GLY A 183 -13.31 13.94 5.70
N PHE A 184 -12.12 14.23 5.17
CA PHE A 184 -10.99 13.31 5.16
C PHE A 184 -10.28 13.29 6.50
N ARG A 185 -9.72 12.14 6.83
CA ARG A 185 -8.89 11.90 8.01
C ARG A 185 -7.85 10.82 7.72
N LEU A 186 -6.87 10.67 8.61
CA LEU A 186 -6.03 9.50 8.65
C LEU A 186 -6.88 8.24 8.92
N PRO A 187 -6.49 7.08 8.39
CA PRO A 187 -7.11 5.82 8.76
C PRO A 187 -6.92 5.57 10.26
N HIS A 188 -7.94 4.99 10.89
CA HIS A 188 -7.71 4.28 12.13
C HIS A 188 -6.95 2.99 11.80
N GLU A 189 -6.08 2.53 12.70
CA GLU A 189 -5.17 1.40 12.49
C GLU A 189 -5.91 0.14 12.02
N LYS A 190 -7.09 -0.11 12.59
CA LYS A 190 -7.93 -1.25 12.23
C LYS A 190 -8.55 -1.09 10.85
N GLU A 191 -8.93 0.13 10.44
CA GLU A 191 -9.40 0.40 9.07
C GLU A 191 -8.27 0.17 8.06
N TRP A 192 -7.06 0.62 8.39
CA TRP A 192 -5.88 0.40 7.56
C TRP A 192 -5.62 -1.09 7.36
N MET A 193 -5.58 -1.86 8.44
CA MET A 193 -5.36 -3.31 8.37
C MET A 193 -6.44 -4.03 7.58
N PHE A 194 -7.71 -3.72 7.85
CA PHE A 194 -8.82 -4.36 7.15
C PHE A 194 -8.77 -4.08 5.64
N ALA A 195 -8.47 -2.83 5.27
CA ALA A 195 -8.27 -2.44 3.89
C ALA A 195 -7.07 -3.14 3.24
N ALA A 196 -5.96 -3.30 3.97
CA ALA A 196 -4.72 -3.96 3.51
C ALA A 196 -4.90 -5.47 3.29
N LEU A 197 -5.60 -6.14 4.22
CA LEU A 197 -5.89 -7.58 4.16
C LEU A 197 -6.75 -7.94 2.94
N GLY A 198 -7.73 -7.12 2.58
CA GLY A 198 -8.64 -7.40 1.48
C GLY A 198 -9.38 -8.73 1.66
N ASP A 199 -9.46 -9.54 0.61
CA ASP A 199 -9.99 -10.90 0.61
C ASP A 199 -9.34 -11.85 1.64
N LYS A 200 -8.19 -11.50 2.22
CA LYS A 200 -7.56 -12.28 3.30
C LYS A 200 -8.19 -12.00 4.68
N ALA A 201 -8.99 -10.95 4.83
CA ALA A 201 -9.51 -10.52 6.12
C ALA A 201 -10.33 -11.61 6.84
N GLU A 202 -11.11 -12.40 6.09
CA GLU A 202 -11.94 -13.49 6.62
C GLU A 202 -11.11 -14.63 7.22
N ASN A 203 -9.94 -14.93 6.63
CA ASN A 203 -9.08 -16.04 7.04
C ASN A 203 -7.88 -15.59 7.90
N PHE A 204 -7.76 -14.29 8.17
CA PHE A 204 -6.67 -13.75 8.98
C PHE A 204 -6.90 -14.10 10.45
N SER A 205 -5.89 -14.66 11.10
CA SER A 205 -5.96 -15.13 12.50
C SER A 205 -5.63 -14.03 13.53
N GLY A 206 -5.40 -12.80 13.06
CA GLY A 206 -4.99 -11.65 13.86
C GLY A 206 -3.49 -11.37 13.84
N PHE A 207 -2.65 -12.34 13.45
CA PHE A 207 -1.20 -12.16 13.36
C PHE A 207 -0.58 -13.10 12.32
N ASP A 208 0.13 -12.55 11.34
CA ASP A 208 0.84 -13.33 10.32
C ASP A 208 1.99 -12.50 9.69
N ASN A 209 3.23 -12.86 10.01
CA ASN A 209 4.43 -12.17 9.51
C ASN A 209 4.66 -12.37 8.00
N ALA A 210 3.94 -13.29 7.36
CA ALA A 210 4.02 -13.53 5.92
C ALA A 210 2.78 -13.00 5.15
N CYS A 211 1.85 -12.32 5.83
CA CYS A 211 0.70 -11.71 5.19
C CYS A 211 1.01 -10.28 4.76
N PHE A 212 1.13 -10.08 3.45
CA PHE A 212 1.33 -8.78 2.81
C PHE A 212 0.08 -8.38 2.03
N ALA A 213 -0.03 -7.10 1.69
CA ALA A 213 -1.17 -6.62 0.91
C ALA A 213 -1.12 -7.18 -0.53
N GLY A 214 -1.95 -8.19 -0.81
CA GLY A 214 -2.02 -8.89 -2.10
C GLY A 214 -1.05 -10.08 -2.26
N ALA A 215 -0.06 -10.24 -1.38
CA ALA A 215 0.94 -11.32 -1.46
C ALA A 215 0.97 -12.21 -0.20
N THR A 216 1.30 -13.48 -0.36
CA THR A 216 1.50 -14.42 0.77
C THR A 216 2.92 -14.96 0.73
N GLY A 217 3.78 -14.40 1.56
CA GLY A 217 5.20 -14.70 1.56
C GLY A 217 6.01 -13.85 0.57
N GLU A 218 7.30 -14.20 0.47
CA GLU A 218 8.29 -13.40 -0.26
C GLU A 218 8.23 -13.56 -1.78
N ALA A 219 7.84 -14.75 -2.27
CA ALA A 219 7.99 -15.14 -3.67
C ALA A 219 7.22 -14.22 -4.64
N ASP A 220 6.07 -13.73 -4.22
CA ASP A 220 5.19 -12.83 -4.96
C ASP A 220 5.26 -11.38 -4.47
N LEU A 221 5.84 -11.10 -3.29
CA LEU A 221 5.88 -9.77 -2.68
C LEU A 221 6.41 -8.66 -3.61
N LYS A 222 7.45 -8.94 -4.40
CA LYS A 222 8.02 -7.98 -5.38
C LYS A 222 7.01 -7.50 -6.45
N GLN A 223 5.90 -8.21 -6.63
CA GLN A 223 4.82 -7.80 -7.53
C GLN A 223 3.95 -6.71 -6.90
N TYR A 224 3.89 -6.62 -5.57
CA TYR A 224 2.99 -5.76 -4.81
C TYR A 224 3.70 -4.63 -4.06
N ALA A 225 4.99 -4.79 -3.76
CA ALA A 225 5.72 -3.89 -2.87
C ALA A 225 7.02 -3.31 -3.48
N TRP A 226 7.41 -2.15 -2.98
CA TRP A 226 8.75 -1.58 -3.09
C TRP A 226 9.45 -1.70 -1.75
N TYR A 227 10.51 -2.51 -1.66
CA TYR A 227 11.20 -2.79 -0.40
C TYR A 227 12.69 -3.07 -0.57
N LYS A 228 13.40 -3.12 0.56
CA LYS A 228 14.86 -3.20 0.59
C LYS A 228 15.36 -4.55 0.08
N ALA A 229 16.27 -4.49 -0.88
CA ALA A 229 17.06 -5.63 -1.30
C ALA A 229 18.04 -6.07 -0.20
N ARG A 230 18.11 -7.38 0.04
CA ARG A 230 19.14 -8.03 0.86
C ARG A 230 20.11 -8.73 -0.08
N PHE A 231 21.40 -8.51 0.11
CA PHE A 231 22.45 -9.09 -0.74
C PHE A 231 23.31 -10.08 0.04
N GLU A 232 23.62 -11.21 -0.58
CA GLU A 232 24.70 -12.12 -0.16
C GLU A 232 25.74 -12.17 -1.29
N GLY A 233 26.86 -11.47 -1.07
CA GLY A 233 27.78 -11.15 -2.17
C GLY A 233 27.12 -10.19 -3.17
N GLU A 234 27.19 -10.52 -4.45
CA GLU A 234 26.56 -9.75 -5.54
C GLU A 234 25.09 -10.13 -5.78
N ASN A 235 24.59 -11.17 -5.12
CA ASN A 235 23.25 -11.70 -5.37
C ASN A 235 22.23 -11.06 -4.46
N ASN A 236 21.17 -10.49 -5.04
CA ASN A 236 19.96 -10.15 -4.31
C ASN A 236 19.25 -11.44 -3.90
N VAL A 237 19.23 -11.72 -2.60
CA VAL A 237 18.69 -12.98 -2.04
C VAL A 237 17.23 -12.88 -1.65
N ASN A 238 16.65 -11.67 -1.59
CA ASN A 238 15.27 -11.48 -1.12
C ASN A 238 14.32 -10.83 -2.14
N GLY A 239 14.80 -10.56 -3.35
CA GLY A 239 14.00 -9.97 -4.42
C GLY A 239 13.59 -8.52 -4.19
N GLY A 240 14.11 -7.85 -3.16
CA GLY A 240 13.84 -6.43 -2.91
C GLY A 240 14.30 -5.56 -4.09
N ASN A 241 13.62 -4.44 -4.28
CA ASN A 241 13.52 -3.81 -5.59
C ASN A 241 13.32 -2.29 -5.52
N SER A 242 13.48 -1.68 -4.35
CA SER A 242 13.27 -0.23 -4.17
C SER A 242 14.47 0.63 -4.52
N ASP A 243 15.65 0.03 -4.72
CA ASP A 243 16.92 0.74 -4.90
C ASP A 243 17.20 1.81 -3.82
N GLY A 244 16.60 1.67 -2.63
CA GLY A 244 16.76 2.60 -1.51
C GLY A 244 16.02 3.92 -1.67
N ILE A 245 15.01 4.00 -2.54
CA ILE A 245 14.21 5.21 -2.78
C ILE A 245 12.70 4.91 -2.82
N THR A 246 11.86 5.94 -2.63
CA THR A 246 10.43 5.83 -2.92
C THR A 246 10.18 5.76 -4.43
N HIS A 247 9.08 5.13 -4.84
CA HIS A 247 8.69 5.02 -6.24
C HIS A 247 7.34 5.70 -6.50
N GLN A 248 7.07 6.00 -7.76
CA GLN A 248 5.74 6.45 -8.18
C GLN A 248 4.68 5.45 -7.71
N VAL A 249 3.61 5.99 -7.09
CA VAL A 249 2.48 5.17 -6.59
C VAL A 249 1.82 4.37 -7.72
N ALA A 250 1.22 3.23 -7.36
CA ALA A 250 0.51 2.35 -8.29
C ALA A 250 1.35 1.81 -9.46
N LYS A 251 2.67 1.63 -9.26
CA LYS A 251 3.57 0.93 -10.19
C LYS A 251 3.69 -0.57 -9.89
N LYS A 252 3.13 -1.02 -8.78
CA LYS A 252 2.98 -2.43 -8.39
C LYS A 252 1.53 -2.87 -8.53
N SER A 253 1.27 -4.17 -8.35
CA SER A 253 -0.09 -4.70 -8.35
C SER A 253 -0.83 -4.25 -7.10
N PRO A 254 -2.13 -3.95 -7.19
CA PRO A 254 -2.92 -3.65 -6.01
C PRO A 254 -3.33 -4.94 -5.28
N ASN A 255 -3.76 -4.81 -4.03
CA ASN A 255 -4.49 -5.89 -3.35
C ASN A 255 -5.91 -6.08 -3.93
N SER A 256 -6.67 -7.02 -3.38
CA SER A 256 -8.04 -7.37 -3.81
C SER A 256 -9.07 -6.24 -3.64
N ASN A 257 -8.78 -5.21 -2.83
CA ASN A 257 -9.59 -3.99 -2.72
C ASN A 257 -9.22 -2.93 -3.79
N GLY A 258 -8.21 -3.20 -4.61
CA GLY A 258 -7.68 -2.23 -5.57
C GLY A 258 -6.85 -1.13 -4.92
N LEU A 259 -6.19 -1.44 -3.79
CA LEU A 259 -5.27 -0.54 -3.08
C LEU A 259 -3.83 -0.90 -3.42
N TYR A 260 -3.05 0.11 -3.75
CA TYR A 260 -1.64 0.00 -4.08
C TYR A 260 -0.78 0.40 -2.88
N ASP A 261 0.45 -0.12 -2.86
CA ASP A 261 1.50 0.34 -1.95
C ASP A 261 1.13 0.22 -0.46
N MET A 262 0.19 -0.66 -0.10
CA MET A 262 -0.17 -0.96 1.30
C MET A 262 0.94 -1.77 2.01
N SER A 263 1.87 -2.36 1.26
CA SER A 263 3.11 -2.95 1.77
C SER A 263 4.29 -2.32 1.02
N GLY A 264 5.20 -1.67 1.74
CA GLY A 264 6.38 -1.00 1.19
C GLY A 264 6.10 0.41 0.69
N ASN A 265 7.04 0.96 -0.08
CA ASN A 265 7.09 2.37 -0.48
C ASN A 265 7.24 3.32 0.73
N LEU A 266 6.19 3.68 1.46
CA LEU A 266 6.30 4.40 2.73
C LEU A 266 5.54 3.72 3.86
N TRP A 267 6.07 3.89 5.08
CA TRP A 267 5.25 3.71 6.27
C TRP A 267 4.10 4.73 6.27
N GLU A 268 2.93 4.32 6.72
CA GLU A 268 1.74 5.17 6.68
C GLU A 268 1.18 5.47 8.06
N LEU A 269 1.01 6.77 8.34
CA LEU A 269 0.42 7.26 9.59
C LEU A 269 -1.01 6.74 9.80
N CYS A 270 -1.27 6.24 11.00
CA CYS A 270 -2.61 5.96 11.52
C CYS A 270 -2.94 6.91 12.69
N TRP A 271 -4.22 7.07 12.98
CA TRP A 271 -4.72 7.97 14.02
C TRP A 271 -4.19 7.62 15.43
N GLU A 272 -4.21 6.33 15.79
CA GLU A 272 -3.94 5.83 17.13
C GLU A 272 -2.50 6.08 17.59
N THR A 273 -2.32 6.08 18.91
CA THR A 273 -1.02 6.04 19.56
C THR A 273 -0.70 4.65 20.12
N MET A 274 0.58 4.37 20.29
CA MET A 274 1.08 3.27 21.12
C MET A 274 1.21 3.72 22.59
N ASP A 275 1.46 2.79 23.51
CA ASP A 275 1.59 3.05 24.95
C ASP A 275 2.65 4.10 25.31
N ASN A 276 3.63 4.31 24.41
CA ASN A 276 4.67 5.32 24.54
C ASN A 276 4.22 6.74 24.10
N GLY A 277 2.93 6.91 23.76
CA GLY A 277 2.33 8.19 23.36
C GLY A 277 2.64 8.62 21.92
N LYS A 278 3.34 7.79 21.14
CA LYS A 278 3.68 8.08 19.75
C LYS A 278 2.66 7.47 18.79
N HIS A 279 2.48 8.06 17.62
CA HIS A 279 1.47 7.62 16.65
C HIS A 279 1.90 6.37 15.91
N VAL A 280 0.93 5.54 15.61
CA VAL A 280 1.08 4.30 14.85
C VAL A 280 1.46 4.62 13.41
N ARG A 281 2.35 3.81 12.86
CA ARG A 281 2.60 3.68 11.43
C ARG A 281 2.59 2.22 10.98
N ARG A 282 2.09 1.97 9.76
CA ARG A 282 1.86 0.63 9.19
C ARG A 282 2.46 0.48 7.78
N GLY A 283 2.60 -0.76 7.31
CA GLY A 283 2.90 -1.09 5.91
C GLY A 283 4.37 -1.26 5.53
N GLY A 284 5.30 -0.73 6.32
CA GLY A 284 6.72 -0.73 5.96
C GLY A 284 7.04 0.24 4.82
N ALA A 285 8.32 0.48 4.56
CA ALA A 285 8.77 1.44 3.55
C ALA A 285 9.73 0.82 2.52
N PHE A 286 10.18 1.62 1.58
CA PHE A 286 11.21 1.27 0.59
C PHE A 286 12.49 0.71 1.24
N GLY A 287 12.83 1.18 2.44
CA GLY A 287 13.99 0.75 3.21
C GLY A 287 13.73 -0.47 4.10
N SER A 288 12.51 -1.02 4.09
CA SER A 288 12.10 -2.07 5.02
C SER A 288 12.47 -3.47 4.57
N GLU A 289 12.80 -4.32 5.55
CA GLU A 289 13.06 -5.74 5.35
C GLU A 289 11.74 -6.52 5.41
N TRP A 290 11.58 -7.47 4.47
CA TRP A 290 10.29 -8.15 4.28
C TRP A 290 9.89 -9.08 5.43
N THR A 291 10.86 -9.63 6.15
CA THR A 291 10.59 -10.61 7.22
C THR A 291 9.87 -9.99 8.41
N ASP A 292 10.09 -8.70 8.64
CA ASP A 292 9.74 -8.06 9.92
C ASP A 292 8.85 -6.83 9.73
N GLN A 293 8.99 -6.08 8.63
CA GLN A 293 8.49 -4.70 8.55
C GLN A 293 7.34 -4.50 7.55
N LEU A 294 7.19 -5.36 6.54
CA LEU A 294 6.21 -5.17 5.47
C LEU A 294 4.86 -5.86 5.71
N SER A 295 4.82 -6.78 6.69
CA SER A 295 3.59 -7.52 6.99
C SER A 295 2.47 -6.56 7.43
N VAL A 296 1.25 -6.88 7.02
CA VAL A 296 0.04 -6.17 7.42
C VAL A 296 -0.14 -6.15 8.95
N SER A 297 0.37 -7.17 9.67
CA SER A 297 0.31 -7.19 11.14
C SER A 297 1.37 -6.33 11.82
N THR A 298 2.41 -5.91 11.10
CA THR A 298 3.49 -5.12 11.71
C THR A 298 3.03 -3.68 11.97
N ARG A 299 3.31 -3.19 13.17
CA ARG A 299 3.08 -1.80 13.60
C ARG A 299 4.32 -1.22 14.25
N TRP A 300 4.65 0.02 13.91
CA TRP A 300 5.74 0.78 14.51
C TRP A 300 5.20 2.15 14.93
N ASP A 301 6.02 2.96 15.60
CA ASP A 301 5.62 4.30 16.05
C ASP A 301 6.46 5.43 15.46
N ILE A 302 5.92 6.64 15.54
CA ILE A 302 6.58 7.92 15.24
C ILE A 302 6.06 9.05 16.15
N PRO A 303 6.92 9.92 16.71
CA PRO A 303 6.48 11.10 17.45
C PRO A 303 5.68 12.07 16.57
N ALA A 304 4.65 12.70 17.13
CA ALA A 304 3.67 13.48 16.35
C ALA A 304 4.27 14.67 15.55
N HIS A 305 5.39 15.22 16.02
CA HIS A 305 6.07 16.37 15.43
C HIS A 305 7.17 16.00 14.42
N GLU A 306 7.55 14.72 14.33
CA GLU A 306 8.63 14.26 13.46
C GLU A 306 8.09 13.91 12.07
N GLY A 307 8.80 14.33 11.02
CA GLY A 307 8.57 13.91 9.64
C GLY A 307 9.77 13.14 9.13
N TRP A 308 9.68 11.81 9.08
CA TRP A 308 10.75 10.95 8.59
C TRP A 308 10.63 10.68 7.10
N GLY A 309 11.77 10.58 6.40
CA GLY A 309 11.82 10.40 4.95
C GLY A 309 11.31 9.05 4.44
N ASP A 310 10.93 8.15 5.34
CA ASP A 310 10.31 6.86 5.08
C ASP A 310 8.86 6.79 5.59
N VAL A 311 8.27 7.92 6.01
CA VAL A 311 6.89 8.03 6.50
C VAL A 311 6.10 9.02 5.66
N GLY A 312 4.98 8.52 5.14
CA GLY A 312 3.91 9.28 4.50
C GLY A 312 2.57 8.91 5.11
N PHE A 313 1.51 9.03 4.31
CA PHE A 313 0.16 8.68 4.76
C PHE A 313 -0.78 8.48 3.58
N ARG A 314 -1.93 7.88 3.88
CA ARG A 314 -3.11 7.85 3.02
C ARG A 314 -4.32 8.39 3.78
N ILE A 315 -5.43 8.63 3.08
CA ILE A 315 -6.63 9.22 3.69
C ILE A 315 -7.82 8.30 3.61
N VAL A 316 -8.72 8.41 4.59
CA VAL A 316 -10.03 7.79 4.59
C VAL A 316 -11.14 8.82 4.72
N GLN A 317 -12.35 8.41 4.35
CA GLN A 317 -13.58 9.17 4.50
C GLN A 317 -14.69 8.19 4.90
N LYS A 318 -15.63 8.62 5.75
CA LYS A 318 -16.83 7.82 6.04
C LYS A 318 -17.62 7.57 4.76
N SER A 319 -18.18 6.36 4.58
CA SER A 319 -19.18 6.14 3.54
C SER A 319 -20.47 6.86 3.93
N GLU A 320 -21.14 7.48 2.96
CA GLU A 320 -22.54 7.89 3.16
C GLU A 320 -23.38 6.65 3.49
N LYS A 321 -24.34 6.80 4.42
CA LYS A 321 -25.28 5.75 4.83
C LYS A 321 -26.22 5.37 3.70
#